data_AF-A0A838FS42-F1
#
_entry.id   AF-A0A838FS42-F1
#
_cell.length_a   1.000
_cell.length_b   1.000
_cell.length_c   1.000
_cell.angle_alpha   90.00
_cell.angle_beta   90.00
_cell.angle_gamma   90.00
#
_symmetry.space_group_name_H-M   'P 1'
#
loop_
_entity.id
_entity.type
_entity.pdbx_description
1 polymer ?
#
loop_
_entity_poly.entity_id
_entity_poly.type
_entity_poly.pdbx_seq_one_letter_code
_entity_poly.pdbx_strand_id
1 'polypeptide(L)' 'MKSCWLVKSEPSAYGWDDLVRDGRTAWSGVRNFTARNNLRAMQEGEQVLFYHSVTGKAVVGVAEVSRTAYADPTAKDGDW' A
#
# COMPACT_ATOMS: atom_id res chain seq x y z
N MET A 1 -9.75 3.16 -18.97
CA MET A 1 -9.39 4.13 -17.92
C MET A 1 -8.30 3.51 -17.06
N LYS A 2 -7.32 4.28 -16.60
CA LYS A 2 -6.33 3.76 -15.63
C LYS A 2 -7.03 3.58 -14.28
N SER A 3 -6.83 2.44 -13.61
CA SER A 3 -7.35 2.24 -12.26
C SER A 3 -6.58 3.13 -11.29
N CYS A 4 -7.25 3.58 -10.23
CA CYS A 4 -6.64 4.37 -9.16
C CYS A 4 -6.98 3.70 -7.83
N TRP A 5 -5.96 3.54 -7.00
CA TRP A 5 -6.04 2.81 -5.74
C TRP A 5 -5.89 3.76 -4.56
N LEU A 6 -6.31 3.30 -3.37
CA LEU A 6 -6.04 3.99 -2.12
C LEU A 6 -5.53 2.97 -1.10
N VAL A 7 -4.37 3.27 -0.51
CA VAL A 7 -3.81 2.49 0.59
C VAL A 7 -3.85 3.31 1.87
N LYS A 8 -3.94 2.62 3.01
CA LYS A 8 -4.07 3.25 4.32
C LYS A 8 -2.90 2.85 5.20
N SER A 9 -2.27 3.81 5.85
CA SER A 9 -1.28 3.57 6.90
C SER A 9 -1.47 4.54 8.05
N GLU A 10 -1.23 4.10 9.28
CA GLU A 10 -1.12 4.98 10.43
C GLU A 10 0.28 5.63 10.43
N PRO A 11 0.39 6.97 10.48
CA PRO A 11 1.66 7.69 10.38
C PRO A 11 2.74 7.20 11.36
N SER A 12 2.37 6.81 12.58
CA SER A 12 3.31 6.32 13.58
C SER A 12 3.90 4.94 13.27
N ALA A 13 3.28 4.16 12.37
CA ALA A 13 3.79 2.87 11.93
C ALA A 13 4.62 2.97 10.65
N TYR A 14 4.08 3.65 9.63
CA TYR A 14 4.78 3.94 8.38
C TYR A 14 4.07 5.10 7.66
N GLY A 15 4.65 6.29 7.73
CA GLY A 15 4.08 7.53 7.20
C GLY A 15 4.41 7.82 5.74
N TRP A 16 3.99 9.01 5.29
CA TRP A 16 4.29 9.48 3.93
C TRP A 16 5.76 9.89 3.81
N ASP A 17 6.29 10.58 4.82
CA ASP A 17 7.68 11.01 4.85
C ASP A 17 8.64 9.81 4.86
N ASP A 18 8.25 8.69 5.48
CA ASP A 18 9.00 7.43 5.41
C ASP A 18 9.07 6.91 3.97
N LEU A 19 7.94 6.89 3.25
CA LEU A 19 7.91 6.49 1.84
C LEU A 19 8.75 7.41 0.96
N VAL A 20 8.69 8.72 1.17
CA VAL A 20 9.49 9.70 0.41
C VAL A 20 10.98 9.48 0.67
N ARG A 21 11.37 9.27 1.94
CA ARG A 21 12.76 8.98 2.33
C ARG A 21 13.27 7.67 1.72
N ASP A 22 12.45 6.62 1.77
CA ASP A 22 12.83 5.27 1.34
C ASP A 22 12.76 5.11 -0.20
N GLY A 23 12.01 5.98 -0.87
CA GLY A 23 11.78 6.01 -2.31
C GLY A 23 10.86 4.90 -2.84
N ARG A 24 10.81 3.75 -2.15
CA ARG A 24 9.87 2.65 -2.41
C ARG A 24 9.73 1.77 -1.17
N THR A 25 8.60 1.06 -1.07
CA THR A 25 8.38 0.09 0.00
C THR A 25 7.57 -1.12 -0.47
N ALA A 26 7.65 -2.20 0.31
CA ALA A 26 6.76 -3.34 0.17
C ALA A 26 5.46 -3.07 0.94
N TRP A 27 4.30 -3.18 0.29
CA TRP A 27 3.02 -3.03 0.97
C TRP A 27 2.59 -4.32 1.69
N SER A 28 3.32 -4.66 2.75
CA SER A 28 3.14 -5.86 3.57
C SER A 28 2.14 -5.66 4.72
N GLY A 29 1.79 -6.75 5.42
CA GLY A 29 0.98 -6.70 6.64
C GLY A 29 -0.53 -6.62 6.40
N VAL A 30 -0.99 -6.68 5.15
CA VAL A 30 -2.42 -6.74 4.83
C VAL A 30 -2.98 -8.10 5.21
N ARG A 31 -3.95 -8.12 6.13
CA ARG A 31 -4.63 -9.33 6.61
C ARG A 31 -6.14 -9.32 6.39
N ASN A 32 -6.59 -8.49 5.45
CA ASN A 32 -7.98 -8.45 4.98
C ASN A 32 -8.07 -9.04 3.57
N PHE A 33 -8.95 -10.02 3.37
CA PHE A 33 -9.07 -10.73 2.08
C PHE A 33 -9.43 -9.82 0.90
N THR A 34 -10.33 -8.86 1.10
CA THR A 34 -10.70 -7.90 0.05
C THR A 34 -9.53 -6.99 -0.30
N ALA A 35 -8.83 -6.45 0.70
CA ALA A 35 -7.65 -5.61 0.49
C ALA A 35 -6.51 -6.40 -0.20
N ARG A 36 -6.31 -7.66 0.18
CA ARG A 36 -5.35 -8.56 -0.48
C ARG A 36 -5.69 -8.76 -1.96
N ASN A 37 -6.96 -9.04 -2.26
CA ASN A 37 -7.40 -9.22 -3.64
C ASN A 37 -7.26 -7.92 -4.45
N ASN A 38 -7.46 -6.76 -3.82
CA ASN A 38 -7.20 -5.47 -4.46
C ASN A 38 -5.70 -5.29 -4.77
N LEU A 39 -4.79 -5.60 -3.82
CA LEU A 39 -3.34 -5.57 -4.07
C LEU A 39 -2.94 -6.47 -5.25
N ARG A 40 -3.55 -7.66 -5.37
CA ARG A 40 -3.32 -8.59 -6.48
C ARG A 40 -3.84 -8.10 -7.82
N ALA A 41 -4.83 -7.21 -7.82
CA ALA A 41 -5.37 -6.61 -9.03
C ALA A 41 -4.52 -5.41 -9.53
N MET A 42 -3.72 -4.79 -8.65
CA MET A 42 -2.87 -3.66 -9.00
C MET A 42 -1.83 -4.01 -10.06
N GLN A 43 -1.68 -3.13 -11.05
CA GLN A 43 -0.67 -3.25 -12.11
C GLN A 43 0.42 -2.20 -11.97
N GLU A 44 1.64 -2.53 -12.42
CA GLU A 44 2.75 -1.59 -12.47
C GLU A 44 2.38 -0.31 -13.23
N GLY A 45 2.75 0.86 -12.69
CA GLY A 45 2.41 2.15 -13.29
C GLY A 45 1.03 2.72 -12.90
N GLU A 46 0.21 1.99 -12.15
CA GLU A 46 -1.07 2.51 -11.64
C GLU A 46 -0.86 3.42 -10.42
N GLN A 47 -1.69 4.46 -10.30
CA GLN A 47 -1.59 5.44 -9.23
C GLN A 47 -2.20 4.91 -7.92
N VAL A 48 -1.56 5.27 -6.81
CA VAL A 48 -1.96 4.91 -5.46
C VAL A 48 -2.03 6.16 -4.59
N LEU A 49 -3.21 6.50 -4.09
CA LEU A 49 -3.39 7.53 -3.08
C LEU A 49 -2.93 6.99 -1.72
N PHE A 50 -1.98 7.69 -1.08
CA PHE A 50 -1.52 7.34 0.25
C PHE A 50 -2.36 8.08 1.30
N TYR A 51 -3.14 7.33 2.06
CA TYR A 51 -4.04 7.87 3.08
C TYR A 51 -3.51 7.61 4.49
N HIS A 52 -3.34 8.67 5.27
CA HIS A 52 -3.09 8.55 6.71
C HIS A 52 -4.37 8.14 7.42
N SER A 53 -4.32 7.04 8.16
CA SER A 53 -5.44 6.50 8.93
C SER A 53 -5.26 6.73 10.42
N VAL A 54 -6.34 6.63 11.21
CA VAL A 54 -6.39 6.89 12.66
C VAL A 54 -6.02 8.35 13.00
N THR A 55 -4.77 8.77 12.82
CA THR A 55 -4.30 10.16 12.99
C THR A 55 -4.15 10.88 11.66
N GLY A 56 -4.47 12.18 11.60
CA GLY A 56 -4.22 13.00 10.40
C GLY A 56 -5.01 12.58 9.14
N LYS A 57 -6.17 11.93 9.33
CA LYS A 57 -7.10 11.31 8.35
C LYS A 57 -7.29 12.02 6.99
N ALA A 58 -6.29 11.96 6.12
CA ALA A 58 -6.28 12.62 4.82
C ALA A 58 -5.45 11.83 3.79
N VAL A 59 -5.69 12.10 2.51
CA VAL A 59 -4.75 11.73 1.45
C VAL A 59 -3.60 12.73 1.52
N VAL A 60 -2.38 12.23 1.71
CA VAL A 60 -1.18 13.06 1.93
C VAL A 60 -0.17 12.97 0.79
N GLY A 61 -0.40 12.07 -0.17
CA GLY A 61 0.48 11.90 -1.32
C GLY A 61 -0.09 10.96 -2.37
N VAL A 62 0.59 10.95 -3.52
CA VAL A 62 0.33 10.04 -4.64
C VAL A 62 1.60 9.25 -4.91
N ALA A 63 1.49 7.94 -4.86
CA ALA A 63 2.52 6.98 -5.22
C ALA A 63 2.12 6.23 -6.49
N GLU A 64 3.00 5.34 -6.94
CA GLU A 64 2.79 4.47 -8.08
C GLU A 64 3.10 3.02 -7.69
N VAL A 65 2.35 2.08 -8.25
CA VAL A 65 2.66 0.65 -8.13
C VAL A 65 3.98 0.37 -8.85
N SER A 66 5.04 0.11 -8.09
CA SER A 66 6.37 -0.19 -8.64
C SER A 66 6.60 -1.67 -8.96
N ARG A 67 5.74 -2.56 -8.43
CA ARG A 67 5.76 -4.00 -8.68
C ARG A 67 4.39 -4.62 -8.40
N THR A 68 3.98 -5.60 -9.21
CA THR A 68 2.78 -6.40 -8.94
C THR A 68 2.90 -7.25 -7.67
N ALA A 69 1.78 -7.76 -7.16
CA ALA A 69 1.73 -8.51 -5.91
C ALA A 69 2.63 -9.76 -5.92
N TYR A 70 3.25 -10.03 -4.78
CA TYR A 70 4.05 -11.21 -4.48
C TYR A 70 3.79 -11.64 -3.04
N ALA A 71 4.26 -12.83 -2.66
CA ALA A 71 4.05 -13.36 -1.31
C ALA A 71 4.58 -12.40 -0.24
N ASP A 72 3.75 -12.07 0.74
CA ASP A 72 4.09 -11.17 1.84
C ASP A 72 5.19 -11.82 2.71
N PRO A 73 6.42 -11.26 2.75
CA PRO A 73 7.52 -11.84 3.52
C PRO A 73 7.29 -11.79 5.03
N THR A 74 6.30 -11.03 5.50
CA THR A 74 5.94 -10.92 6.92
C THR A 74 4.90 -11.97 7.35
N ALA A 75 4.31 -12.71 6.42
CA ALA A 75 3.37 -13.78 6.72
C ALA A 75 4.09 -15.04 7.23
N LYS A 76 3.53 -15.69 8.25
CA LYS A 76 4.03 -16.97 8.75
C LYS A 76 3.37 -18.17 8.07
N ASP A 77 2.13 -17.99 7.63
CA ASP A 77 1.29 -18.99 7.00
C ASP A 77 0.20 -18.33 6.12
N GLY A 78 -0.32 -19.09 5.18
CA GLY A 78 -1.42 -18.67 4.30
C GLY A 78 -0.97 -17.98 3.01
N ASP A 79 -1.98 -17.66 2.19
CA ASP A 79 -1.84 -17.04 0.88
C ASP A 79 -1.99 -15.52 1.03
N TRP A 80 -0.91 -14.85 1.46
CA TRP A 80 -0.85 -13.40 1.61
C TRP A 80 -0.06 -12.78 0.47
#